data_AF-A0A4Q5QG68-F1
#
_entry.id   AF-A0A4Q5QG68-F1
#
_cell.length_a   1.000
_cell.length_b   1.000
_cell.length_c   1.000
_cell.angle_alpha   90.00
_cell.angle_beta   90.00
_cell.angle_gamma   90.00
#
_symmetry.space_group_name_H-M   'P 1'
#
loop_
_entity.id
_entity.type
_entity.pdbx_description
1 polymer ?
#
loop_
_entity_poly.entity_id
_entity_poly.type
_entity_poly.pdbx_seq_one_letter_code
_entity_poly.pdbx_strand_id
1 'polypeptide(L)'
;MQNHIDHVLADEFDLGRLSAEFLDDPYPTYRALQAVAPCKLMPNGQYFITRYDDLSAIYRDAALFSSDKTVEFLPKYGRSPLYEHHTTSLVFNDPPSHSRVRRIIAGALTPRAIAGLEPDLHALVDRLLGAMGSEPADLIEHFAAAIPVEVIGTLLG
;
A
#
# COMPACT_ATOMS: atom_id res chain seq x y z
N MET A 1 2.34 -0.23 -34.18
CA MET A 1 1.05 0.01 -33.49
C MET A 1 1.22 -0.04 -31.98
N GLN A 2 1.75 -1.12 -31.40
CA GLN A 2 1.98 -1.23 -29.94
C GLN A 2 2.82 -0.08 -29.37
N ASN A 3 3.95 0.27 -29.99
CA ASN A 3 4.80 1.39 -29.54
C ASN A 3 4.04 2.73 -29.46
N HIS A 4 3.08 2.97 -30.36
CA HIS A 4 2.26 4.20 -30.32
C HIS A 4 1.30 4.18 -29.13
N ILE A 5 0.66 3.03 -28.86
CA ILE A 5 -0.23 2.84 -27.71
C ILE A 5 0.54 3.01 -26.40
N ASP A 6 1.76 2.46 -26.30
CA ASP A 6 2.60 2.58 -25.10
C ASP A 6 2.96 4.05 -24.84
N HIS A 7 3.33 4.82 -25.87
CA HIS A 7 3.56 6.25 -25.73
C HIS A 7 2.32 7.00 -25.26
N VAL A 8 1.14 6.74 -25.84
CA VAL A 8 -0.11 7.39 -25.42
C VAL A 8 -0.43 7.09 -23.96
N LEU A 9 -0.42 5.81 -23.55
CA LEU A 9 -0.69 5.41 -22.17
C LEU A 9 0.30 6.03 -21.18
N ALA A 10 1.59 6.03 -21.53
CA ALA A 10 2.62 6.61 -20.67
C ALA A 10 2.50 8.14 -20.58
N ASP A 11 2.22 8.83 -21.68
CA ASP A 11 2.13 10.29 -21.71
C ASP A 11 0.89 10.80 -20.96
N GLU A 12 -0.25 10.14 -21.15
CA GLU A 12 -1.53 10.51 -20.53
C GLU A 12 -1.66 10.10 -19.06
N PHE A 13 -0.81 9.19 -18.56
CA PHE A 13 -0.87 8.74 -17.17
C PHE A 13 -0.60 9.88 -16.18
N ASP A 14 -1.54 10.10 -15.26
CA ASP A 14 -1.43 11.03 -14.14
C ASP A 14 -2.01 10.39 -12.87
N LEU A 15 -1.16 10.18 -11.86
CA LEU A 15 -1.58 9.61 -10.56
C LEU A 15 -2.63 10.47 -9.85
N GLY A 16 -2.65 11.79 -10.11
CA GLY A 16 -3.66 12.70 -9.57
C GLY A 16 -5.03 12.58 -10.25
N ARG A 17 -5.10 11.88 -11.40
CA ARG A 17 -6.31 11.73 -12.21
C ARG A 17 -6.33 10.35 -12.89
N LEU A 18 -6.64 9.32 -12.11
CA LEU A 18 -6.73 7.95 -12.61
C LEU A 18 -8.01 7.74 -13.44
N SER A 19 -7.90 7.04 -14.57
CA SER A 19 -9.06 6.65 -15.38
C SER A 19 -9.71 5.37 -14.83
N ALA A 20 -10.96 5.09 -15.25
CA ALA A 20 -11.65 3.87 -14.86
C ALA A 20 -10.93 2.62 -15.39
N GLU A 21 -10.39 2.70 -16.61
CA GLU A 21 -9.62 1.63 -17.25
C GLU A 21 -8.35 1.32 -16.46
N PHE A 22 -7.65 2.34 -15.94
CA PHE A 22 -6.49 2.12 -15.08
C PHE A 22 -6.86 1.47 -13.74
N LEU A 23 -8.00 1.88 -13.15
CA LEU A 23 -8.46 1.31 -11.88
C LEU A 23 -8.88 -0.16 -12.03
N ASP A 24 -9.42 -0.54 -13.20
CA ASP A 24 -9.81 -1.90 -13.53
C ASP A 24 -8.59 -2.78 -13.90
N ASP A 25 -7.71 -2.28 -14.77
CA ASP A 25 -6.47 -2.95 -15.16
C ASP A 25 -5.31 -1.94 -15.31
N PRO A 26 -4.45 -1.78 -14.28
CA PRO A 26 -3.32 -0.86 -14.34
C PRO A 26 -2.11 -1.45 -15.11
N TYR A 27 -2.10 -2.74 -15.40
CA TYR A 27 -0.91 -3.43 -15.92
C TYR A 27 -0.51 -2.98 -17.34
N PRO A 28 -1.43 -2.70 -18.29
CA PRO A 28 -1.09 -2.09 -19.57
C PRO A 28 -0.33 -0.77 -19.40
N THR A 29 -0.80 0.11 -18.51
CA THR A 29 -0.16 1.40 -18.23
C THR A 29 1.22 1.21 -17.59
N TYR A 30 1.36 0.28 -16.63
CA TYR A 30 2.67 -0.02 -16.06
C TYR A 30 3.65 -0.56 -17.10
N ARG A 31 3.22 -1.45 -18.00
CA ARG A 31 4.06 -1.96 -19.09
C ARG A 31 4.49 -0.84 -20.03
N ALA A 32 3.56 0.05 -20.39
CA ALA A 32 3.84 1.22 -21.22
C ALA A 32 4.89 2.13 -20.56
N LEU A 33 4.68 2.52 -19.29
CA LEU A 33 5.63 3.32 -18.52
C LEU A 33 7.00 2.65 -18.44
N GLN A 34 7.08 1.36 -18.11
CA GLN A 34 8.36 0.64 -18.04
C GLN A 34 9.14 0.65 -19.37
N ALA A 35 8.41 0.60 -20.50
CA ALA A 35 9.00 0.57 -21.83
C ALA A 35 9.52 1.95 -22.28
N VAL A 36 8.74 3.01 -22.10
CA VAL A 36 9.04 4.32 -22.73
C VAL A 36 9.33 5.46 -21.74
N ALA A 37 8.87 5.36 -20.50
CA ALA A 37 9.03 6.41 -19.47
C ALA A 37 9.15 5.81 -18.05
N PRO A 38 10.18 4.98 -17.76
CA PRO A 38 10.26 4.20 -16.52
C PRO A 38 10.40 5.07 -15.26
N CYS A 39 10.89 6.31 -15.45
CA CYS A 39 10.94 7.38 -14.47
C CYS A 39 10.19 8.58 -15.09
N LYS A 40 8.90 8.72 -14.78
CA LYS A 40 8.05 9.78 -15.35
C LYS A 40 7.91 10.93 -14.35
N LEU A 41 8.21 12.15 -14.80
CA LEU A 41 7.92 13.36 -14.04
C LEU A 41 6.42 13.67 -14.11
N MET A 42 5.78 13.78 -12.95
CA MET A 42 4.35 14.08 -12.79
C MET A 42 4.09 15.59 -12.79
N PRO A 43 2.85 16.05 -13.09
CA PRO A 43 2.51 17.47 -13.06
C PRO A 43 2.74 18.16 -11.70
N ASN A 44 2.69 17.39 -10.60
CA ASN A 44 2.96 17.89 -9.25
C ASN A 44 4.47 17.94 -8.90
N GLY A 45 5.36 17.67 -9.86
CA GLY A 45 6.82 17.68 -9.69
C GLY A 45 7.41 16.42 -9.08
N GLN A 46 6.60 15.41 -8.77
CA GLN A 46 7.08 14.12 -8.24
C GLN A 46 7.46 13.16 -9.37
N TYR A 47 8.31 12.18 -9.08
CA TYR A 47 8.64 11.12 -10.03
C TYR A 47 7.82 9.86 -9.76
N PHE A 48 7.28 9.27 -10.83
CA PHE A 48 6.65 7.95 -10.81
C PHE A 48 7.62 6.92 -11.39
N ILE A 49 8.04 5.96 -10.55
CA ILE A 49 9.07 4.97 -10.87
C ILE A 49 8.42 3.60 -11.03
N THR A 50 8.77 2.87 -12.09
CA THR A 50 8.06 1.61 -12.44
C THR A 50 8.95 0.38 -12.58
N ARG A 51 10.28 0.53 -12.64
CA ARG A 51 11.19 -0.62 -12.74
C ARG A 51 11.50 -1.20 -11.36
N TYR A 52 11.49 -2.53 -11.28
CA TYR A 52 11.74 -3.25 -10.04
C TYR A 52 13.11 -2.90 -9.43
N ASP A 53 14.18 -2.87 -10.23
CA ASP A 53 15.53 -2.62 -9.72
C ASP A 53 15.67 -1.22 -9.13
N ASP A 54 15.08 -0.21 -9.79
CA ASP A 54 15.05 1.17 -9.30
C ASP A 54 14.27 1.26 -7.98
N LEU A 55 13.08 0.64 -7.90
CA LEU A 55 12.28 0.60 -6.67
C LEU A 55 13.00 -0.13 -5.53
N SER A 56 13.63 -1.27 -5.82
CA SER A 56 14.40 -2.05 -4.84
C SER A 56 15.59 -1.26 -4.29
N ALA A 57 16.30 -0.50 -5.14
CA ALA A 57 17.36 0.40 -4.71
C ALA A 57 16.81 1.53 -3.81
N ILE A 58 15.71 2.16 -4.21
CA ILE A 58 15.03 3.22 -3.43
C ILE A 58 14.65 2.71 -2.04
N TYR A 59 13.98 1.55 -1.95
CA TYR A 59 13.53 0.98 -0.68
C TYR A 59 14.67 0.58 0.27
N ARG A 60 15.90 0.38 -0.23
CA ARG A 60 17.05 -0.01 0.58
C ARG A 60 17.85 1.18 1.11
N ASP A 61 17.73 2.35 0.51
CA ASP A 61 18.48 3.54 0.88
C ASP A 61 17.57 4.63 1.47
N ALA A 62 17.11 4.40 2.70
CA ALA A 62 16.28 5.36 3.43
C ALA A 62 17.03 6.65 3.84
N ALA A 63 18.37 6.67 3.72
CA ALA A 63 19.15 7.88 3.98
C ALA A 63 19.07 8.86 2.79
N LEU A 64 19.04 8.32 1.58
CA LEU A 64 18.84 9.09 0.35
C LEU A 64 17.35 9.32 0.04
N PHE A 65 16.51 8.30 0.24
CA PHE A 65 15.08 8.32 -0.05
C PHE A 65 14.26 8.29 1.24
N SER A 66 14.11 9.48 1.83
CA SER A 66 13.38 9.71 3.08
C SER A 66 11.91 9.31 3.00
N SER A 67 11.41 8.71 4.07
CA SER A 67 9.98 8.44 4.29
C SER A 67 9.28 9.51 5.12
N ASP A 68 10.00 10.53 5.60
CA ASP A 68 9.41 11.66 6.32
C ASP A 68 8.43 12.41 5.41
N LYS A 69 7.19 12.59 5.89
CA LYS A 69 6.13 13.30 5.16
C LYS A 69 5.68 14.60 5.82
N THR A 70 6.49 15.19 6.70
CA THR A 70 6.15 16.45 7.38
C THR A 70 5.88 17.58 6.38
N VAL A 71 6.70 17.71 5.34
CA VAL A 71 6.54 18.74 4.31
C VAL A 71 5.29 18.49 3.47
N GLU A 72 5.02 17.26 3.07
CA GLU A 72 3.90 16.90 2.20
C GLU A 72 2.56 16.91 2.93
N PHE A 73 2.53 16.56 4.22
CA PHE A 73 1.30 16.49 5.00
C PHE A 73 0.89 17.81 5.63
N LEU A 74 1.81 18.75 5.85
CA LEU A 74 1.47 20.06 6.40
C LEU A 74 0.41 20.81 5.58
N PRO A 75 0.51 20.96 4.24
CA PRO A 75 -0.54 21.62 3.46
C PRO A 75 -1.86 20.83 3.43
N LYS A 76 -1.80 19.50 3.58
CA LYS A 76 -2.99 18.63 3.51
C LYS A 76 -3.81 18.66 4.80
N TYR A 77 -3.15 18.63 5.96
CA TYR A 77 -3.81 18.46 7.25
C TYR A 77 -3.72 19.69 8.16
N GLY A 78 -2.87 20.68 7.84
CA GLY A 78 -2.53 21.76 8.76
C GLY A 78 -1.88 21.24 10.06
N ARG A 79 -1.71 22.09 11.07
CA ARG A 79 -1.21 21.66 12.39
C ARG A 79 -2.34 21.04 13.22
N SER A 80 -2.94 19.96 12.72
CA SER A 80 -4.05 19.24 13.33
C SER A 80 -3.60 17.94 14.00
N PRO A 81 -4.46 17.30 14.83
CA PRO A 81 -4.19 15.97 15.36
C PRO A 81 -3.91 14.92 14.27
N LEU A 82 -4.51 15.06 13.08
CA LEU A 82 -4.24 14.16 11.95
C LEU A 82 -2.81 14.34 11.42
N TYR A 83 -2.31 15.58 11.37
CA TYR A 83 -0.91 15.84 11.02
C TYR A 83 0.02 15.20 12.04
N GLU A 84 -0.20 15.47 13.32
CA GLU A 84 0.61 14.88 14.40
C GLU A 84 0.61 13.35 14.34
N HIS A 85 -0.57 12.73 14.19
CA HIS A 85 -0.69 11.28 14.03
C HIS A 85 0.16 10.76 12.86
N HIS A 86 0.00 11.34 11.66
CA HIS A 86 0.68 10.84 10.47
C HIS A 86 2.20 11.06 10.56
N THR A 87 2.66 12.20 11.06
CA THR A 87 4.09 12.53 11.18
C THR A 87 4.76 11.93 12.41
N THR A 88 4.03 11.21 13.27
CA THR A 88 4.60 10.44 14.40
C THR A 88 4.38 8.93 14.26
N SER A 89 3.67 8.51 13.21
CA SER A 89 3.43 7.10 12.88
C SER A 89 4.69 6.37 12.42
N LEU A 90 4.65 5.03 12.43
CA LEU A 90 5.74 4.21 11.91
C LEU A 90 6.03 4.47 10.42
N VAL A 91 4.99 4.63 9.61
CA VAL A 91 5.07 4.51 8.14
C VAL A 91 5.71 5.75 7.50
N PHE A 92 5.51 6.93 8.08
CA PHE A 92 5.91 8.22 7.48
C PHE A 92 7.02 8.92 8.27
N ASN A 93 7.99 8.14 8.74
CA ASN A 93 9.10 8.62 9.54
C ASN A 93 10.40 7.92 9.16
N ASP A 94 11.51 8.61 9.38
CA ASP A 94 12.86 8.05 9.32
C ASP A 94 13.42 7.74 10.73
N PRO A 95 14.56 7.02 10.83
CA PRO A 95 15.29 6.93 12.09
C PRO A 95 15.63 8.33 12.66
N PRO A 96 15.62 8.51 13.99
CA PRO A 96 15.44 7.47 15.01
C PRO A 96 13.98 7.16 15.38
N SER A 97 13.01 8.00 14.96
CA SER A 97 11.59 7.85 15.33
C SER A 97 11.02 6.53 14.84
N HIS A 98 11.24 6.22 13.55
CA HIS A 98 10.83 4.95 12.96
C HIS A 98 11.43 3.74 13.69
N SER A 99 12.72 3.76 13.99
CA SER A 99 13.40 2.67 14.72
C SER A 99 12.82 2.45 16.11
N ARG A 100 12.40 3.52 16.80
CA ARG A 100 11.77 3.44 18.12
C ARG A 100 10.39 2.79 18.04
N VAL A 101 9.51 3.28 17.16
CA VAL A 101 8.15 2.75 17.01
C VAL A 101 8.18 1.30 16.52
N ARG A 102 9.04 0.99 15.53
CA ARG A 102 9.21 -0.37 15.01
C ARG A 102 9.57 -1.37 16.10
N ARG A 103 10.46 -1.00 17.01
CA ARG A 103 10.89 -1.87 18.11
C ARG A 103 9.75 -2.23 19.05
N ILE A 104 8.82 -1.31 19.28
CA ILE A 104 7.67 -1.52 20.17
C ILE A 104 6.72 -2.55 19.54
N ILE A 105 6.39 -2.40 18.26
CA ILE A 105 5.41 -3.27 17.60
C ILE A 105 5.98 -4.63 17.14
N ALA A 106 7.30 -4.72 16.95
CA ALA A 106 7.93 -5.89 16.33
C ALA A 106 7.65 -7.20 17.08
N GLY A 107 7.45 -7.15 18.41
CA GLY A 107 7.11 -8.31 19.22
C GLY A 107 5.79 -8.98 18.82
N ALA A 108 4.77 -8.17 18.46
CA ALA A 108 3.47 -8.64 18.00
C ALA A 108 3.50 -9.22 16.57
N LEU A 109 4.54 -8.91 15.80
CA LEU A 109 4.68 -9.31 14.39
C LEU A 109 5.79 -10.35 14.18
N THR A 110 6.22 -11.04 15.24
CA THR A 110 7.21 -12.12 15.11
C THR A 110 6.60 -13.33 14.39
N PRO A 111 7.41 -14.16 13.70
CA PRO A 111 6.90 -15.39 13.08
C PRO A 111 6.12 -16.28 14.05
N ARG A 112 6.54 -16.33 15.32
CA ARG A 112 5.84 -17.07 16.38
C ARG A 112 4.47 -16.46 16.72
N ALA A 113 4.39 -15.13 16.82
CA ALA A 113 3.12 -14.45 17.07
C ALA A 113 2.15 -14.66 15.90
N ILE A 114 2.63 -14.51 14.66
CA ILE A 114 1.83 -14.75 13.45
C ILE A 114 1.38 -16.22 13.35
N ALA A 115 2.25 -17.19 13.62
CA ALA A 115 1.87 -18.61 13.64
C ALA A 115 0.83 -18.91 14.73
N GLY A 116 0.82 -18.14 15.83
CA GLY A 116 -0.19 -18.25 16.87
C GLY A 116 -1.60 -17.84 16.42
N LEU A 117 -1.72 -17.02 15.37
CA LEU A 117 -3.01 -16.59 14.80
C LEU A 117 -3.65 -17.64 13.89
N GLU A 118 -2.86 -18.60 13.40
CA GLU A 118 -3.31 -19.56 12.40
C GLU A 118 -4.57 -20.35 12.83
N PRO A 119 -4.67 -20.90 14.07
CA PRO A 119 -5.87 -21.63 14.49
C PRO A 119 -7.14 -20.77 14.48
N ASP A 120 -7.05 -19.53 14.97
CA ASP A 120 -8.19 -18.62 15.03
C ASP A 120 -8.60 -18.16 13.62
N LEU A 121 -7.63 -17.97 12.73
CA LEU A 121 -7.88 -17.66 11.33
C LEU A 121 -8.59 -18.82 10.60
N HIS A 122 -8.16 -20.07 10.80
CA HIS A 122 -8.86 -21.24 10.25
C HIS A 122 -10.29 -21.31 10.76
N ALA A 123 -10.50 -21.15 12.08
CA ALA A 123 -11.83 -21.15 12.67
C ALA A 123 -12.72 -20.01 12.14
N LEU A 124 -12.14 -18.83 11.89
CA LEU A 124 -12.84 -17.71 11.26
C LEU A 124 -13.26 -18.04 9.83
N VAL A 125 -12.32 -18.54 9.02
CA VAL A 125 -12.57 -18.93 7.63
C VAL A 125 -13.65 -20.00 7.56
N ASP A 126 -13.56 -21.06 8.35
CA ASP A 126 -14.55 -22.13 8.40
C ASP A 126 -15.95 -21.62 8.75
N ARG A 127 -16.04 -20.69 9.72
CA ARG A 127 -17.31 -20.06 10.10
C ARG A 127 -17.88 -19.19 8.99
N LEU A 128 -17.06 -18.38 8.32
CA LEU A 128 -17.50 -17.52 7.22
C LEU A 128 -17.95 -18.38 6.02
N LEU A 129 -17.20 -19.42 5.67
CA LEU A 129 -17.59 -20.38 4.63
C LEU A 129 -18.87 -21.13 5.00
N GLY A 130 -19.01 -21.60 6.24
CA GLY A 130 -20.19 -22.32 6.71
C GLY A 130 -21.46 -21.45 6.80
N ALA A 131 -21.31 -20.13 6.95
CA ALA A 131 -22.42 -19.19 6.90
C ALA A 131 -22.90 -18.92 5.46
N MET A 132 -22.02 -19.10 4.47
CA MET A 132 -22.40 -19.03 3.06
C MET A 132 -23.17 -20.30 2.69
N GLY A 133 -24.45 -20.13 2.35
CA GLY A 133 -25.30 -21.22 1.86
C GLY A 133 -24.96 -21.63 0.42
N SER A 134 -25.89 -22.33 -0.23
CA SER A 134 -25.75 -22.75 -1.63
C SER A 134 -26.04 -21.65 -2.67
N GLU A 135 -26.56 -20.50 -2.22
CA GLU A 135 -26.92 -19.40 -3.10
C GLU A 135 -25.71 -18.51 -3.43
N PRO A 136 -25.71 -17.82 -4.58
CA PRO A 136 -24.67 -16.84 -4.90
C PRO A 136 -24.52 -15.78 -3.79
N ALA A 137 -23.30 -15.61 -3.30
CA ALA A 137 -22.95 -14.63 -2.28
C ALA A 137 -21.88 -13.66 -2.80
N ASP A 138 -21.91 -12.41 -2.32
CA ASP A 138 -20.80 -11.48 -2.50
C ASP A 138 -19.63 -11.90 -1.60
N LEU A 139 -18.55 -12.38 -2.22
CA LEU A 139 -17.38 -12.90 -1.50
C LEU A 139 -16.59 -11.79 -0.77
N ILE A 140 -16.71 -10.54 -1.19
CA ILE A 140 -16.07 -9.43 -0.47
C ILE A 140 -16.84 -9.17 0.83
N GLU A 141 -18.14 -8.90 0.72
CA GLU A 141 -18.98 -8.55 1.87
C GLU A 141 -19.09 -9.70 2.88
N HIS A 142 -19.32 -10.92 2.41
CA HIS A 142 -19.64 -12.04 3.29
C HIS A 142 -18.43 -12.86 3.75
N PHE A 143 -17.23 -12.60 3.20
CA PHE A 143 -16.04 -13.39 3.51
C PHE A 143 -14.78 -12.52 3.65
N ALA A 144 -14.28 -11.93 2.57
CA ALA A 144 -12.95 -11.34 2.53
C ALA A 144 -12.80 -10.10 3.43
N ALA A 145 -13.84 -9.26 3.54
CA ALA A 145 -13.79 -8.03 4.34
C ALA A 145 -13.68 -8.29 5.85
N ALA A 146 -14.22 -9.41 6.34
CA ALA A 146 -14.19 -9.74 7.77
C ALA A 146 -12.80 -10.18 8.25
N ILE A 147 -12.05 -10.88 7.39
CA ILE A 147 -10.77 -11.51 7.78
C ILE A 147 -9.73 -10.49 8.28
N PRO A 148 -9.42 -9.40 7.55
CA PRO A 148 -8.42 -8.43 8.01
C PRO A 148 -8.81 -7.72 9.31
N VAL A 149 -10.11 -7.48 9.53
CA VAL A 149 -10.63 -6.77 10.72
C VAL A 149 -10.43 -7.63 11.98
N GLU A 150 -10.74 -8.92 11.90
CA GLU A 150 -10.52 -9.85 13.01
C GLU A 150 -9.02 -10.05 13.26
N VAL A 151 -8.21 -10.26 12.22
CA VAL A 151 -6.77 -10.48 12.35
C VAL A 151 -6.08 -9.28 13.02
N ILE A 152 -6.41 -8.05 12.63
CA ILE A 152 -5.82 -6.87 13.28
C ILE A 152 -6.32 -6.68 14.71
N GLY A 153 -7.59 -7.02 15.00
CA GLY A 153 -8.13 -7.03 16.36
C GLY A 153 -7.35 -7.96 17.27
N THR A 154 -7.14 -9.22 16.86
CA THR A 154 -6.36 -10.19 17.63
C THR A 154 -4.91 -9.75 17.85
N LEU A 155 -4.29 -9.09 16.86
CA LEU A 155 -2.92 -8.57 16.97
C LEU A 155 -2.78 -7.41 17.96
N LEU A 156 -3.82 -6.60 18.11
CA LEU A 156 -3.82 -5.42 18.99
C LEU A 156 -4.25 -5.75 20.43
N GLY A 157 -4.88 -6.90 20.65
CA GLY A 157 -5.46 -7.33 21.93
C GLY A 157 -6.80 -6.67 22.22
#